data_AF-A0AAN6MXG7-F1
#
_entry.id   AF-A0AAN6MXG7-F1
#
_cell.length_a   1.000
_cell.length_b   1.000
_cell.length_c   1.000
_cell.angle_alpha   90.00
_cell.angle_beta   90.00
_cell.angle_gamma   90.00
#
_symmetry.space_group_name_H-M   'P 1'
#
loop_
_entity.id
_entity.type
_entity.pdbx_description
1 polymer ?
#
loop_
_entity_poly.entity_id
_entity_poly.type
_entity_poly.pdbx_seq_one_letter_code
_entity_poly.pdbx_strand_id
1 'polypeptide(L)'
;MDWMVNGNGEPIFSQDLGETLATAQFHRGFLAVAEAMQEELAKRIAATVTALKAQHIDLLLTGHSAGGAMAQLFYAMMATSAESSRRAIATIAPNFRRVHCIVFGAPPITTIPIQTPSRDPFQSGLFLSIINEGDPVPLAQEGYVKALLQVFVLSAKDLEKQYPDGFRVPDPVFRASGTCVVLRDSDASDVKASGWIAVKIQEQMLHRKLFGNVSVHKWKQYLERCESLFSGRGHGSQD
;
A
#
# COMPACT_ATOMS: atom_id res chain seq x y z
N MET A 1 9.07 -11.07 -15.94
CA MET A 1 10.01 -11.37 -14.83
C MET A 1 9.54 -10.64 -13.56
N ASP A 2 8.25 -10.77 -13.19
CA ASP A 2 7.58 -9.85 -12.24
C ASP A 2 7.40 -10.42 -10.81
N TRP A 3 7.47 -11.74 -10.65
CA TRP A 3 7.20 -12.40 -9.36
C TRP A 3 8.46 -12.61 -8.50
N MET A 4 9.65 -12.62 -9.11
CA MET A 4 10.93 -12.81 -8.41
C MET A 4 11.32 -11.62 -7.53
N VAL A 5 10.80 -10.41 -7.81
CA VAL A 5 11.04 -9.23 -6.97
C VAL A 5 10.28 -9.35 -5.63
N ASN A 6 9.09 -9.96 -5.63
CA ASN A 6 8.31 -10.23 -4.42
C ASN A 6 8.91 -11.34 -3.54
N GLY A 7 9.79 -12.18 -4.10
CA GLY A 7 10.50 -13.23 -3.36
C GLY A 7 11.77 -12.75 -2.64
N ASN A 8 12.31 -11.59 -3.02
CA ASN A 8 13.47 -10.97 -2.37
C ASN A 8 13.01 -9.95 -1.30
N GLY A 9 12.23 -10.46 -0.34
CA GLY A 9 11.54 -9.68 0.69
C GLY A 9 12.35 -9.40 1.95
N GLU A 10 13.62 -9.78 1.99
CA GLU A 10 14.47 -9.53 3.15
C GLU A 10 14.47 -8.03 3.48
N PRO A 11 14.14 -7.65 4.73
CA PRO A 11 14.10 -6.27 5.14
C PRO A 11 15.55 -5.75 5.26
N ILE A 12 15.84 -4.61 4.60
CA ILE A 12 17.18 -3.98 4.61
C ILE A 12 17.11 -2.51 5.02
N PHE A 13 18.16 -2.01 5.67
CA PHE A 13 18.29 -0.59 5.98
C PHE A 13 18.64 0.22 4.71
N SER A 14 18.13 1.44 4.62
CA SER A 14 18.54 2.42 3.61
C SER A 14 19.16 3.62 4.31
N GLN A 15 20.45 3.86 4.07
CA GLN A 15 21.24 4.90 4.75
C GLN A 15 20.73 6.32 4.45
N ASP A 16 19.98 6.51 3.35
CA ASP A 16 19.61 7.83 2.82
C ASP A 16 18.08 8.10 2.90
N LEU A 17 17.29 7.30 3.63
CA LEU A 17 15.82 7.46 3.78
C LEU A 17 15.36 8.23 5.05
N GLY A 18 16.25 9.07 5.61
CA GLY A 18 15.92 10.14 6.56
C GLY A 18 15.70 9.72 8.03
N GLU A 19 15.92 10.66 8.95
CA GLU A 19 15.87 10.49 10.41
C GLU A 19 14.53 9.93 10.94
N THR A 20 13.42 10.22 10.26
CA THR A 20 12.06 9.73 10.63
C THR A 20 11.85 8.25 10.31
N LEU A 21 12.69 7.66 9.47
CA LEU A 21 12.68 6.23 9.10
C LEU A 21 14.02 5.55 9.41
N ALA A 22 14.84 6.14 10.29
CA ALA A 22 16.19 5.63 10.59
C ALA A 22 16.20 4.17 11.08
N THR A 23 15.13 3.72 11.72
CA THR A 23 14.95 2.33 12.19
C THR A 23 14.10 1.47 11.27
N ALA A 24 13.51 2.06 10.22
CA ALA A 24 12.74 1.33 9.23
C ALA A 24 13.66 0.48 8.36
N GLN A 25 13.25 -0.77 8.15
CA GLN A 25 13.82 -1.63 7.13
C GLN A 25 12.83 -1.75 5.98
N PHE A 26 13.34 -1.79 4.76
CA PHE A 26 12.57 -1.75 3.53
C PHE A 26 12.65 -3.10 2.83
N HIS A 27 11.59 -3.47 2.12
CA HIS A 27 11.58 -4.64 1.26
C HIS A 27 12.68 -4.51 0.19
N ARG A 28 13.72 -5.36 0.24
CA ARG A 28 14.90 -5.27 -0.63
C ARG A 28 14.57 -5.20 -2.13
N GLY A 29 13.68 -6.07 -2.60
CA GLY A 29 13.25 -6.09 -4.01
C GLY A 29 12.69 -4.74 -4.48
N PHE A 30 11.64 -4.23 -3.82
CA PHE A 30 11.04 -2.95 -4.18
C PHE A 30 12.01 -1.77 -4.02
N LEU A 31 12.82 -1.75 -2.95
CA LEU A 31 13.80 -0.68 -2.75
C LEU A 31 14.80 -0.63 -3.90
N ALA A 32 15.38 -1.77 -4.30
CA ALA A 32 16.34 -1.84 -5.39
C ALA A 32 15.77 -1.30 -6.72
N VAL A 33 14.51 -1.64 -7.02
CA VAL A 33 13.82 -1.12 -8.21
C VAL A 33 13.59 0.39 -8.09
N ALA A 34 13.17 0.88 -6.92
CA ALA A 34 12.93 2.29 -6.71
C ALA A 34 14.22 3.12 -6.85
N GLU A 35 15.34 2.64 -6.29
CA GLU A 35 16.65 3.28 -6.46
C GLU A 35 17.08 3.35 -7.93
N ALA A 36 16.88 2.27 -8.69
CA ALA A 36 17.23 2.25 -10.11
C ALA A 36 16.35 3.16 -10.98
N MET A 37 15.12 3.44 -10.54
CA MET A 37 14.13 4.21 -11.32
C MET A 37 14.05 5.69 -10.94
N GLN A 38 14.42 6.07 -9.72
CA GLN A 38 14.10 7.39 -9.17
C GLN A 38 14.67 8.56 -9.98
N GLU A 39 15.84 8.41 -10.61
CA GLU A 39 16.47 9.49 -11.39
C GLU A 39 15.67 9.80 -12.66
N GLU A 40 15.39 8.77 -13.46
CA GLU A 40 14.64 8.92 -14.71
C GLU A 40 13.19 9.33 -14.44
N LEU A 41 12.59 8.84 -13.35
CA LEU A 41 11.28 9.29 -12.90
C LEU A 41 11.28 10.79 -12.57
N ALA A 42 12.25 11.25 -11.77
CA ALA A 42 12.38 12.66 -11.41
C ALA A 42 12.54 13.56 -12.66
N LYS A 43 13.38 13.13 -13.61
CA LYS A 43 13.59 13.83 -14.88
C LYS A 43 12.30 13.96 -15.70
N ARG A 44 11.53 12.87 -15.83
CA ARG A 44 10.26 12.87 -16.57
C ARG A 44 9.21 13.75 -15.92
N ILE A 45 9.12 13.70 -14.59
CA ILE A 45 8.20 14.56 -13.83
C ILE A 45 8.58 16.03 -14.03
N ALA A 46 9.85 16.39 -13.87
CA ALA A 46 10.32 17.77 -14.05
C ALA A 46 10.07 18.30 -15.48
N ALA A 47 10.32 17.47 -16.50
CA ALA A 47 10.03 17.81 -17.90
C ALA A 47 8.53 18.04 -18.12
N THR A 48 7.67 17.20 -17.52
CA THR A 48 6.21 17.33 -17.61
C THR A 48 5.72 18.61 -16.94
N VAL A 49 6.20 18.89 -15.73
CA VAL A 49 5.89 20.13 -14.99
C VAL A 49 6.28 21.37 -15.80
N THR A 50 7.48 21.36 -16.38
CA THR A 50 7.97 22.45 -17.24
C THR A 50 7.08 22.65 -18.46
N ALA A 51 6.65 21.56 -19.10
CA ALA A 51 5.78 21.60 -20.27
C ALA A 51 4.37 22.12 -19.97
N LEU A 52 3.82 21.82 -18.78
CA LEU A 52 2.48 22.27 -18.39
C LEU A 52 2.37 23.79 -18.22
N LYS A 53 3.48 24.48 -17.92
CA LYS A 53 3.52 25.94 -17.63
C LYS A 53 2.47 26.40 -16.60
N ALA A 54 1.98 25.48 -15.78
CA ALA A 54 0.93 25.73 -14.81
C ALA A 54 1.55 26.16 -13.48
N GLN A 55 0.92 27.13 -12.83
CA GLN A 55 1.20 27.42 -11.42
C GLN A 55 0.34 26.50 -10.55
N HIS A 56 0.84 26.13 -9.35
CA HIS A 56 0.10 25.35 -8.36
C HIS A 56 -0.28 23.92 -8.79
N ILE A 57 0.70 23.14 -9.21
CA ILE A 57 0.52 21.73 -9.58
C ILE A 57 0.55 20.86 -8.30
N ASP A 58 -0.41 19.94 -8.19
CA ASP A 58 -0.38 18.87 -7.20
C ASP A 58 0.16 17.58 -7.86
N LEU A 59 1.00 16.81 -7.16
CA LEU A 59 1.50 15.52 -7.60
C LEU A 59 0.72 14.39 -6.94
N LEU A 60 0.24 13.42 -7.73
CA LEU A 60 -0.36 12.19 -7.23
C LEU A 60 0.52 10.99 -7.56
N LEU A 61 1.06 10.36 -6.52
CA LEU A 61 1.66 9.03 -6.60
C LEU A 61 0.56 8.01 -6.32
N THR A 62 0.30 7.12 -7.27
CA THR A 62 -0.75 6.11 -7.12
C THR A 62 -0.35 4.80 -7.78
N GLY A 63 -0.99 3.71 -7.36
CA GLY A 63 -0.79 2.40 -7.93
C GLY A 63 -1.58 1.33 -7.18
N HIS A 64 -1.76 0.21 -7.85
CA HIS A 64 -2.36 -1.00 -7.31
C HIS A 64 -1.27 -2.04 -7.03
N SER A 65 -1.40 -2.82 -5.95
CA SER A 65 -0.51 -3.94 -5.64
C SER A 65 0.96 -3.51 -5.63
N ALA A 66 1.82 -4.18 -6.40
CA ALA A 66 3.23 -3.80 -6.60
C ALA A 66 3.43 -2.34 -7.06
N GLY A 67 2.54 -1.80 -7.90
CA GLY A 67 2.59 -0.38 -8.27
C GLY A 67 2.31 0.55 -7.08
N GLY A 68 1.44 0.14 -6.16
CA GLY A 68 1.20 0.86 -4.91
C GLY A 68 2.39 0.78 -3.94
N ALA A 69 3.11 -0.34 -3.92
CA ALA A 69 4.39 -0.45 -3.21
C ALA A 69 5.42 0.55 -3.75
N MET A 70 5.58 0.64 -5.08
CA MET A 70 6.46 1.61 -5.72
C MET A 70 6.05 3.06 -5.43
N ALA A 71 4.76 3.38 -5.50
CA ALA A 71 4.23 4.71 -5.21
C ALA A 71 4.56 5.16 -3.77
N GLN A 72 4.40 4.26 -2.78
CA GLN A 72 4.76 4.55 -1.39
C GLN A 72 6.27 4.74 -1.20
N LEU A 73 7.11 3.94 -1.88
CA LEU A 73 8.56 4.12 -1.83
C LEU A 73 8.99 5.46 -2.43
N PHE A 74 8.46 5.85 -3.59
CA PHE A 74 8.74 7.15 -4.18
C PHE A 74 8.25 8.29 -3.30
N TYR A 75 7.09 8.13 -2.65
CA TYR A 75 6.63 9.11 -1.66
C TYR A 75 7.63 9.25 -0.50
N ALA A 76 8.10 8.13 0.07
CA ALA A 76 9.12 8.14 1.13
C ALA A 76 10.44 8.76 0.67
N MET A 77 10.89 8.45 -0.55
CA MET A 77 12.10 9.04 -1.15
C MET A 77 11.94 10.53 -1.43
N MET A 78 10.74 11.01 -1.77
CA MET A 78 10.47 12.44 -1.93
C MET A 78 10.39 13.16 -0.58
N ALA A 79 9.89 12.47 0.44
CA ALA A 79 9.68 12.99 1.79
C ALA A 79 10.98 13.20 2.58
N THR A 80 12.10 12.62 2.14
CA THR A 80 13.42 12.92 2.71
C THR A 80 13.82 14.37 2.42
N SER A 81 14.58 15.00 3.33
CA SER A 81 15.14 16.32 3.06
C SER A 81 16.14 16.22 1.89
N ALA A 82 16.08 17.16 0.95
CA ALA A 82 17.03 17.24 -0.15
C ALA A 82 18.47 17.49 0.33
N GLU A 83 18.64 18.13 1.49
CA GLU A 83 19.95 18.33 2.13
C GLU A 83 20.54 17.02 2.67
N SER A 84 19.66 16.07 3.02
CA SER A 84 20.03 14.78 3.61
C SER A 84 19.93 13.62 2.62
N SER A 85 19.52 13.87 1.38
CA SER A 85 19.26 12.81 0.39
C SER A 85 19.88 13.15 -0.94
N ARG A 86 20.67 12.21 -1.48
CA ARG A 86 21.28 12.32 -2.81
C ARG A 86 20.32 11.96 -3.96
N ARG A 87 19.07 11.61 -3.65
CA ARG A 87 18.10 11.14 -4.65
C ARG A 87 17.50 12.31 -5.42
N ALA A 88 17.56 12.23 -6.74
CA ALA A 88 17.00 13.23 -7.64
C ALA A 88 15.49 13.43 -7.42
N ILE A 89 14.75 12.38 -7.03
CA ILE A 89 13.32 12.51 -6.77
C ILE A 89 12.99 13.41 -5.56
N ALA A 90 13.87 13.50 -4.56
CA ALA A 90 13.68 14.38 -3.41
C ALA A 90 13.76 15.86 -3.81
N THR A 91 14.60 16.19 -4.80
CA THR A 91 14.86 17.59 -5.20
C THR A 91 13.70 18.21 -5.97
N ILE A 92 12.82 17.39 -6.56
CA ILE A 92 11.66 17.88 -7.32
C ILE A 92 10.42 18.10 -6.45
N ALA A 93 10.39 17.59 -5.21
CA ALA A 93 9.25 17.73 -4.32
C ALA A 93 8.81 19.19 -4.08
N PRO A 94 9.72 20.17 -3.86
CA PRO A 94 9.35 21.56 -3.63
C PRO A 94 8.62 22.25 -4.80
N ASN A 95 8.62 21.65 -6.00
CA ASN A 95 7.93 22.22 -7.16
C ASN A 95 6.41 22.04 -7.13
N PHE A 96 5.91 21.25 -6.18
CA PHE A 96 4.48 20.94 -6.06
C PHE A 96 3.85 21.72 -4.92
N ARG A 97 2.58 22.10 -5.09
CA ARG A 97 1.77 22.65 -4.00
C ARG A 97 1.43 21.57 -2.98
N ARG A 98 1.09 20.37 -3.45
CA ARG A 98 0.79 19.19 -2.63
C ARG A 98 1.38 17.93 -3.26
N VAL A 99 1.80 16.99 -2.42
CA VAL A 99 2.17 15.64 -2.85
C VAL A 99 1.24 14.64 -2.16
N HIS A 100 0.48 13.91 -2.98
CA HIS A 100 -0.44 12.87 -2.54
C HIS A 100 0.14 11.48 -2.81
N CYS A 101 -0.15 10.52 -1.94
CA CYS A 101 0.07 9.09 -2.16
C CYS A 101 -1.23 8.35 -1.88
N ILE A 102 -1.88 7.83 -2.93
CA ILE A 102 -3.15 7.08 -2.81
C ILE A 102 -2.95 5.72 -3.46
N VAL A 103 -2.97 4.65 -2.67
CA VAL A 103 -2.63 3.30 -3.15
C VAL A 103 -3.74 2.31 -2.88
N PHE A 104 -3.80 1.26 -3.70
CA PHE A 104 -4.86 0.25 -3.67
C PHE A 104 -4.28 -1.14 -3.47
N GLY A 105 -4.64 -1.82 -2.38
CA GLY A 105 -4.21 -3.19 -2.09
C GLY A 105 -2.69 -3.37 -2.08
N ALA A 106 -1.94 -2.34 -1.71
CA ALA A 106 -0.48 -2.40 -1.74
C ALA A 106 0.07 -3.31 -0.63
N PRO A 107 1.12 -4.11 -0.88
CA PRO A 107 1.76 -4.89 0.16
C PRO A 107 2.55 -4.00 1.14
N PRO A 108 2.86 -4.50 2.35
CA PRO A 108 3.77 -3.81 3.25
C PRO A 108 5.17 -3.76 2.65
N ILE A 109 5.76 -2.56 2.60
CA ILE A 109 7.10 -2.32 2.05
C ILE A 109 8.14 -1.94 3.11
N THR A 110 7.69 -1.70 4.34
CA THR A 110 8.53 -1.23 5.45
C THR A 110 8.19 -1.95 6.75
N THR A 111 9.16 -2.00 7.67
CA THR A 111 8.94 -2.58 9.01
C THR A 111 8.18 -1.66 9.96
N ILE A 112 8.02 -0.39 9.61
CA ILE A 112 7.18 0.58 10.32
C ILE A 112 6.41 1.40 9.28
N PRO A 113 5.17 1.86 9.55
CA PRO A 113 4.44 2.72 8.64
C PRO A 113 5.22 3.99 8.26
N ILE A 114 5.20 4.34 6.98
CA ILE A 114 5.79 5.60 6.49
C ILE A 114 4.99 6.76 7.08
N GLN A 115 5.66 7.60 7.85
CA GLN A 115 5.07 8.77 8.47
C GLN A 115 4.91 9.88 7.42
N THR A 116 3.79 10.60 7.50
CA THR A 116 3.60 11.80 6.67
C THR A 116 4.42 12.93 7.27
N PRO A 117 5.34 13.55 6.50
CA PRO A 117 6.13 14.67 7.02
C PRO A 117 5.23 15.83 7.46
N SER A 118 5.56 16.45 8.59
CA SER A 118 4.91 17.67 9.10
C SER A 118 5.45 18.93 8.42
N ARG A 119 5.59 18.88 7.09
CA ARG A 119 6.03 20.00 6.25
C ARG A 119 5.37 19.92 4.88
N ASP A 120 5.17 21.06 4.25
CA ASP A 120 4.76 21.11 2.85
C ASP A 120 5.88 20.62 1.91
N PRO A 121 5.51 20.03 0.76
CA PRO A 121 4.15 19.86 0.22
C PRO A 121 3.40 18.60 0.73
N PHE A 122 3.93 17.90 1.72
CA PHE A 122 3.39 16.61 2.17
C PHE A 122 2.28 16.76 3.20
N GLN A 123 2.42 17.69 4.15
CA GLN A 123 1.44 17.93 5.21
C GLN A 123 0.07 18.33 4.66
N SER A 124 0.04 19.12 3.59
CA SER A 124 -1.19 19.51 2.89
C SER A 124 -1.68 18.48 1.86
N GLY A 125 -0.89 17.43 1.62
CA GLY A 125 -1.23 16.30 0.75
C GLY A 125 -2.11 15.25 1.45
N LEU A 126 -2.42 14.18 0.71
CA LEU A 126 -3.17 13.03 1.22
C LEU A 126 -2.30 11.79 1.13
N PHE A 127 -2.21 11.03 2.21
CA PHE A 127 -1.64 9.69 2.19
C PHE A 127 -2.72 8.67 2.57
N LEU A 128 -3.24 7.93 1.59
CA LEU A 128 -4.31 6.94 1.76
C LEU A 128 -3.85 5.56 1.31
N SER A 129 -4.11 4.55 2.14
CA SER A 129 -4.03 3.14 1.78
C SER A 129 -5.45 2.56 1.71
N ILE A 130 -5.92 2.30 0.49
CA ILE A 130 -7.27 1.80 0.21
C ILE A 130 -7.21 0.29 0.05
N ILE A 131 -8.03 -0.43 0.80
CA ILE A 131 -7.98 -1.89 0.90
C ILE A 131 -9.39 -2.47 0.74
N ASN A 132 -9.53 -3.50 -0.08
CA ASN A 132 -10.74 -4.31 -0.10
C ASN A 132 -10.78 -5.23 1.12
N GLU A 133 -11.91 -5.26 1.82
CA GLU A 133 -12.12 -6.28 2.86
C GLU A 133 -11.93 -7.68 2.25
N GLY A 134 -11.07 -8.48 2.88
CA GLY A 134 -10.70 -9.83 2.42
C GLY A 134 -9.46 -9.91 1.52
N ASP A 135 -8.94 -8.79 0.99
CA ASP A 135 -7.70 -8.76 0.20
C ASP A 135 -6.46 -9.15 1.04
N PRO A 136 -5.77 -10.27 0.73
CA PRO A 136 -4.63 -10.74 1.51
C PRO A 136 -3.35 -9.91 1.29
N VAL A 137 -3.24 -9.15 0.20
CA VAL A 137 -1.96 -8.51 -0.19
C VAL A 137 -1.47 -7.45 0.79
N PRO A 138 -2.33 -6.58 1.36
CA PRO A 138 -1.92 -5.66 2.42
C PRO A 138 -1.41 -6.33 3.71
N LEU A 139 -1.66 -7.63 3.88
CA LEU A 139 -1.11 -8.46 4.95
C LEU A 139 -0.04 -9.44 4.48
N ALA A 140 0.48 -9.31 3.26
CA ALA A 140 1.42 -10.25 2.65
C ALA A 140 2.83 -10.17 3.28
N GLN A 141 2.93 -10.54 4.54
CA GLN A 141 4.18 -10.80 5.24
C GLN A 141 4.68 -12.18 4.85
N GLU A 142 5.99 -12.38 4.81
CA GLU A 142 6.58 -13.65 4.38
C GLU A 142 5.98 -14.85 5.15
N GLY A 143 5.86 -14.75 6.47
CA GLY A 143 5.24 -15.79 7.30
C GLY A 143 3.75 -16.00 6.99
N TYR A 144 3.01 -14.93 6.77
CA TYR A 144 1.57 -14.98 6.46
C TYR A 144 1.30 -15.57 5.07
N VAL A 145 2.09 -15.19 4.07
CA VAL A 145 2.01 -15.72 2.70
C VAL A 145 2.38 -17.20 2.69
N LYS A 146 3.46 -17.60 3.39
CA LYS A 146 3.83 -19.02 3.53
C LYS A 146 2.71 -19.82 4.18
N ALA A 147 2.11 -19.29 5.25
CA ALA A 147 1.00 -19.93 5.93
C ALA A 147 -0.23 -20.08 5.02
N LEU A 148 -0.62 -19.02 4.31
CA LEU A 148 -1.71 -19.06 3.33
C LEU A 148 -1.44 -20.08 2.23
N LEU A 149 -0.24 -20.10 1.65
CA LEU A 149 0.13 -21.07 0.61
C LEU A 149 0.02 -22.51 1.10
N GLN A 150 0.43 -22.79 2.34
CA GLN A 150 0.28 -24.11 2.94
C GLN A 150 -1.20 -24.50 3.05
N VAL A 151 -2.07 -23.59 3.49
CA VAL A 151 -3.52 -23.84 3.55
C VAL A 151 -4.13 -24.05 2.15
N PHE A 152 -3.67 -23.32 1.14
CA PHE A 152 -4.22 -23.43 -0.22
C PHE A 152 -3.73 -24.66 -0.99
N VAL A 153 -2.52 -25.15 -0.71
CA VAL A 153 -1.88 -26.21 -1.49
C VAL A 153 -2.01 -27.58 -0.83
N LEU A 154 -1.99 -27.65 0.50
CA LEU A 154 -2.00 -28.92 1.23
C LEU A 154 -3.43 -29.40 1.48
N SER A 155 -3.62 -30.72 1.46
CA SER A 155 -4.88 -31.30 1.92
C SER A 155 -5.00 -31.19 3.44
N ALA A 156 -6.22 -31.32 3.98
CA ALA A 156 -6.43 -31.34 5.44
C ALA A 156 -5.58 -32.42 6.13
N LYS A 157 -5.42 -33.60 5.50
CA LYS A 157 -4.59 -34.69 6.03
C LYS A 157 -3.09 -34.35 6.03
N ASP A 158 -2.63 -33.66 4.99
CA ASP A 158 -1.22 -33.25 4.90
C ASP A 158 -0.91 -32.15 5.93
N LEU A 159 -1.86 -31.23 6.15
CA LEU A 159 -1.77 -30.22 7.20
C LEU A 159 -1.75 -30.86 8.59
N GLU A 160 -2.65 -31.80 8.89
CA GLU A 160 -2.65 -32.53 10.17
C GLU A 160 -1.36 -33.31 10.41
N LYS A 161 -0.82 -33.95 9.36
CA LYS A 161 0.46 -34.67 9.44
C LYS A 161 1.63 -33.72 9.69
N GLN A 162 1.64 -32.57 9.02
CA GLN A 162 2.71 -31.59 9.13
C GLN A 162 2.63 -30.76 10.42
N TYR A 163 1.42 -30.55 10.93
CA TYR A 163 1.09 -29.75 12.11
C TYR A 163 0.19 -30.55 13.05
N PRO A 164 0.73 -31.59 13.73
CA PRO A 164 -0.04 -32.47 14.60
C PRO A 164 -0.69 -31.75 15.79
N ASP A 165 -0.08 -30.64 16.23
CA ASP A 165 -0.59 -29.77 17.30
C ASP A 165 -1.48 -28.62 16.79
N GLY A 166 -1.90 -28.71 15.52
CA GLY A 166 -2.70 -27.70 14.85
C GLY A 166 -1.87 -26.67 14.08
N PHE A 167 -2.41 -26.22 12.96
CA PHE A 167 -1.81 -25.19 12.12
C PHE A 167 -1.99 -23.80 12.76
N ARG A 168 -0.88 -23.16 13.12
CA ARG A 168 -0.90 -21.79 13.65
C ARG A 168 -0.65 -20.79 12.53
N VAL A 169 -1.64 -19.95 12.27
CA VAL A 169 -1.47 -18.77 11.41
C VAL A 169 -0.62 -17.76 12.17
N PRO A 170 0.49 -17.25 11.60
CA PRO A 170 1.27 -16.18 12.21
C PRO A 170 0.39 -14.96 12.50
N ASP A 171 0.67 -14.27 13.60
CA ASP A 171 -0.05 -13.04 13.96
C ASP A 171 0.06 -12.03 12.79
N PRO A 172 -1.08 -11.56 12.24
CA PRO A 172 -1.04 -10.63 11.11
C PRO A 172 -0.58 -9.26 11.63
N VAL A 173 0.60 -8.82 11.22
CA VAL A 173 1.09 -7.47 11.56
C VAL A 173 0.77 -6.53 10.40
N PHE A 174 -0.36 -5.84 10.47
CA PHE A 174 -0.74 -4.85 9.46
C PHE A 174 0.14 -3.60 9.58
N ARG A 175 0.80 -3.17 8.50
CA ARG A 175 1.70 -1.99 8.49
C ARG A 175 1.40 -1.06 7.32
N ALA A 176 0.16 -0.63 7.17
CA ALA A 176 -0.18 0.34 6.13
C ALA A 176 0.34 1.72 6.50
N SER A 177 0.90 2.40 5.50
CA SER A 177 1.27 3.80 5.60
C SER A 177 0.08 4.70 5.26
N GLY A 178 0.04 5.89 5.86
CA GLY A 178 -1.07 6.83 5.69
C GLY A 178 -2.37 6.39 6.36
N THR A 179 -3.47 7.06 6.02
CA THR A 179 -4.80 6.71 6.50
C THR A 179 -5.29 5.45 5.81
N CYS A 180 -5.58 4.41 6.59
CA CYS A 180 -6.17 3.16 6.09
C CYS A 180 -7.68 3.33 5.87
N VAL A 181 -8.13 3.06 4.65
CA VAL A 181 -9.54 3.05 4.25
C VAL A 181 -9.89 1.67 3.74
N VAL A 182 -10.87 1.02 4.37
CA VAL A 182 -11.35 -0.29 3.97
C VAL A 182 -12.66 -0.18 3.22
N LEU A 183 -12.69 -0.75 2.01
CA LEU A 183 -13.88 -0.93 1.19
C LEU A 183 -14.51 -2.26 1.57
N ARG A 184 -15.66 -2.20 2.25
CA ARG A 184 -16.37 -3.38 2.73
C ARG A 184 -17.83 -3.36 2.32
N ASP A 185 -18.44 -4.54 2.37
CA ASP A 185 -19.86 -4.67 2.14
C ASP A 185 -20.64 -3.89 3.22
N SER A 186 -21.68 -3.18 2.82
CA SER A 186 -22.62 -2.52 3.72
C SER A 186 -23.45 -3.52 4.49
N ASP A 187 -23.75 -4.68 3.90
CA ASP A 187 -24.50 -5.76 4.51
C ASP A 187 -23.95 -7.13 4.07
N ALA A 188 -22.95 -7.62 4.81
CA ALA A 188 -22.35 -8.92 4.55
C ALA A 188 -23.34 -10.11 4.72
N SER A 189 -24.55 -9.89 5.24
CA SER A 189 -25.58 -10.93 5.38
C SER A 189 -26.50 -11.04 4.17
N ASP A 190 -26.61 -9.98 3.36
CA ASP A 190 -27.41 -9.99 2.13
C ASP A 190 -26.57 -10.36 0.92
N VAL A 191 -26.51 -11.66 0.64
CA VAL A 191 -25.83 -12.20 -0.54
C VAL A 191 -26.42 -11.75 -1.89
N LYS A 192 -27.57 -11.06 -1.92
CA LYS A 192 -28.22 -10.59 -3.14
C LYS A 192 -27.98 -9.10 -3.41
N ALA A 193 -27.70 -8.30 -2.39
CA ALA A 193 -27.44 -6.87 -2.51
C ALA A 193 -26.00 -6.57 -2.10
N SER A 194 -25.19 -6.09 -3.04
CA SER A 194 -23.83 -5.62 -2.74
C SER A 194 -23.81 -4.10 -2.69
N GLY A 195 -23.97 -3.55 -1.49
CA GLY A 195 -23.69 -2.15 -1.21
C GLY A 195 -22.25 -2.01 -0.71
N TRP A 196 -21.56 -0.95 -1.07
CA TRP A 196 -20.18 -0.72 -0.63
C TRP A 196 -20.11 0.50 0.26
N ILE A 197 -19.34 0.40 1.33
CA ILE A 197 -18.99 1.52 2.22
C ILE A 197 -17.47 1.62 2.36
N ALA A 198 -16.99 2.86 2.47
CA ALA A 198 -15.59 3.17 2.75
C ALA A 198 -15.46 3.61 4.21
N VAL A 199 -14.71 2.84 5.00
CA VAL A 199 -14.53 3.12 6.43
C VAL A 199 -13.06 3.37 6.74
N LYS A 200 -12.78 4.42 7.51
CA LYS A 200 -11.45 4.61 8.10
C LYS A 200 -11.28 3.58 9.21
N ILE A 201 -10.20 2.79 9.16
CA ILE A 201 -9.95 1.75 10.15
C ILE A 201 -8.61 2.00 10.85
N GLN A 202 -8.60 1.85 12.17
CA GLN A 202 -7.38 1.80 12.96
C GLN A 202 -6.68 0.46 12.77
N GLU A 203 -5.36 0.47 12.60
CA GLU A 203 -4.51 -0.71 12.34
C GLU A 203 -4.83 -1.91 13.23
N GLN A 204 -5.02 -1.67 14.54
CA GLN A 204 -5.30 -2.72 15.55
C GLN A 204 -6.55 -3.54 15.25
N MET A 205 -7.54 -2.97 14.54
CA MET A 205 -8.76 -3.67 14.17
C MET A 205 -8.55 -4.65 13.03
N LEU A 206 -7.54 -4.44 12.19
CA LEU A 206 -7.21 -5.31 11.06
C LEU A 206 -6.34 -6.49 11.46
N HIS A 207 -5.57 -6.38 12.55
CA HIS A 207 -4.83 -7.51 13.14
C HIS A 207 -5.75 -8.66 13.58
N ARG A 208 -7.05 -8.43 13.71
CA ARG A 208 -8.04 -9.45 14.12
C ARG A 208 -8.79 -10.09 12.95
N LYS A 209 -8.50 -9.68 11.71
CA LYS A 209 -9.20 -10.18 10.52
C LYS A 209 -8.29 -11.07 9.68
N LEU A 210 -8.82 -12.22 9.27
CA LEU A 210 -8.18 -13.05 8.26
C LEU A 210 -8.49 -12.46 6.87
N PHE A 211 -7.46 -12.05 6.15
CA PHE A 211 -7.60 -11.68 4.75
C PHE A 211 -7.06 -12.83 3.90
N GLY A 212 -7.95 -13.54 3.22
CA GLY A 212 -7.58 -14.73 2.44
C GLY A 212 -8.20 -14.78 1.05
N ASN A 213 -9.02 -13.80 0.67
CA ASN A 213 -9.71 -13.84 -0.62
C ASN A 213 -8.88 -13.14 -1.70
N VAL A 214 -8.02 -13.89 -2.39
CA VAL A 214 -7.20 -13.38 -3.50
C VAL A 214 -8.06 -12.80 -4.63
N SER A 215 -9.32 -13.20 -4.78
CA SER A 215 -10.18 -12.71 -5.87
C SER A 215 -10.50 -11.22 -5.73
N VAL A 216 -10.58 -10.70 -4.50
CA VAL A 216 -10.89 -9.29 -4.24
C VAL A 216 -9.67 -8.37 -4.37
N HIS A 217 -8.48 -8.94 -4.57
CA HIS A 217 -7.27 -8.16 -4.83
C HIS A 217 -7.25 -7.55 -6.24
N LYS A 218 -8.01 -8.08 -7.21
CA LYS A 218 -7.96 -7.62 -8.61
C LYS A 218 -8.29 -6.12 -8.71
N TRP A 219 -7.51 -5.36 -9.48
CA TRP A 219 -7.74 -3.91 -9.65
C TRP A 219 -9.18 -3.57 -10.12
N LYS A 220 -9.80 -4.43 -10.93
CA LYS A 220 -11.19 -4.28 -11.36
C LYS A 220 -12.18 -4.25 -10.19
N GLN A 221 -11.92 -5.03 -9.14
CA GLN A 221 -12.75 -5.06 -7.93
C GLN A 221 -12.60 -3.79 -7.11
N TYR A 222 -11.38 -3.25 -7.01
CA TYR A 222 -11.16 -1.92 -6.43
C TYR A 222 -11.92 -0.84 -7.19
N LEU A 223 -11.80 -0.83 -8.52
CA LEU A 223 -12.48 0.14 -9.37
C LEU A 223 -14.00 0.07 -9.21
N GLU A 224 -14.59 -1.12 -9.33
CA GLU A 224 -16.02 -1.35 -9.20
C GLU A 224 -16.59 -0.82 -7.87
N ARG A 225 -15.89 -1.10 -6.76
CA ARG A 225 -16.29 -0.62 -5.43
C ARG A 225 -16.20 0.90 -5.33
N CYS A 226 -15.12 1.50 -5.84
CA CYS A 226 -14.96 2.95 -5.88
C CYS A 226 -16.03 3.64 -6.75
N GLU A 227 -16.34 3.09 -7.92
CA GLU A 227 -17.38 3.60 -8.82
C GLU A 227 -18.78 3.49 -8.18
N SER A 228 -19.06 2.39 -7.47
CA SER A 228 -20.31 2.23 -6.72
C SER A 228 -20.46 3.26 -5.61
N LEU A 229 -19.38 3.53 -4.88
CA LEU A 229 -19.34 4.57 -3.84
C LEU A 229 -19.57 5.96 -4.43
N PHE A 230 -18.90 6.28 -5.54
CA PHE A 230 -19.06 7.56 -6.23
C PHE A 230 -20.48 7.76 -6.78
N SER A 231 -21.09 6.69 -7.31
CA SER A 231 -22.42 6.73 -7.91
C SER A 231 -23.56 6.78 -6.89
N GLY A 232 -23.27 6.82 -5.58
CA GLY A 232 -24.28 6.91 -4.53
C GLY A 232 -25.16 5.66 -4.34
N ARG A 233 -24.89 4.55 -5.07
CA ARG A 233 -25.68 3.31 -4.98
C ARG A 233 -25.54 2.56 -3.64
N GLY A 234 -24.72 3.08 -2.72
CA GLY A 234 -24.53 2.55 -1.36
C GLY A 234 -25.29 3.31 -0.26
N HIS A 235 -26.04 4.37 -0.57
CA HIS A 235 -26.92 5.02 0.40
C HIS A 235 -28.36 4.55 0.20
N GLY A 236 -28.66 3.38 0.75
CA GLY A 236 -30.03 3.10 1.17
C GLY A 236 -30.41 4.12 2.24
N SER A 237 -31.31 5.03 1.88
CA SER A 237 -32.02 5.90 2.80
C SER A 237 -32.54 5.12 4.01
N GLN A 238 -32.14 5.54 5.21
CA GLN A 238 -32.92 5.31 6.42
C GLN A 238 -33.31 6.67 6.98
N ASP A 239 -34.61 6.97 6.85
CA ASP A 239 -35.34 7.86 7.76
C ASP A 239 -35.50 7.18 9.13
#